data_AF-A0A7C5DAK5-F1
#
_entry.id   AF-A0A7C5DAK5-F1
#
_cell.length_a   1.000
_cell.length_b   1.000
_cell.length_c   1.000
_cell.angle_alpha   90.00
_cell.angle_beta   90.00
_cell.angle_gamma   90.00
#
_symmetry.space_group_name_H-M   'P 1'
#
loop_
_entity.id
_entity.type
_entity.pdbx_description
1 polymer ?
#
loop_
_entity_poly.entity_id
_entity_poly.type
_entity_poly.pdbx_seq_one_letter_code
_entity_poly.pdbx_strand_id
1 'polypeptide(L)'
;MVKEFQDAAFALKNGELTTAPVKTQFGYHIIFVEDKKPAGVAPFEQVKKSIMAKMRQEQFKKVVDDAINKEKASVKVSNSLESSDSNTTK
;
A
#
# COMPACT_ATOMS: atom_id res chain seq x y z
N MET A 1 7.44 4.90 -2.62
CA MET A 1 8.13 4.30 -3.78
C MET A 1 7.34 3.08 -4.21
N VAL A 2 7.26 2.78 -5.50
CA VAL A 2 6.68 1.51 -5.96
C VAL A 2 7.61 0.36 -5.60
N LYS A 3 7.04 -0.77 -5.18
CA LYS A 3 7.82 -1.88 -4.61
C LYS A 3 8.85 -2.39 -5.61
N GLU A 4 8.47 -2.47 -6.87
CA GLU A 4 9.29 -2.95 -7.98
C GLU A 4 10.53 -2.05 -8.19
N PHE A 5 10.36 -0.73 -8.10
CA PHE A 5 11.47 0.22 -8.20
C PHE A 5 12.39 0.12 -6.98
N GLN A 6 11.78 0.06 -5.79
CA GLN A 6 12.51 0.01 -4.53
C GLN A 6 13.41 -1.23 -4.47
N ASP A 7 12.86 -2.40 -4.78
CA ASP A 7 13.59 -3.67 -4.75
C ASP A 7 14.78 -3.65 -5.73
N ALA A 8 14.57 -3.14 -6.95
CA ALA A 8 15.64 -3.03 -7.95
C ALA A 8 16.75 -2.04 -7.52
N ALA A 9 16.37 -0.88 -6.97
CA ALA A 9 17.34 0.11 -6.48
C ALA A 9 18.17 -0.42 -5.30
N PHE A 10 17.57 -1.17 -4.37
CA PHE A 10 18.29 -1.71 -3.21
C PHE A 10 19.15 -2.93 -3.53
N ALA A 11 18.88 -3.66 -4.63
CA ALA A 11 19.68 -4.79 -5.08
C ALA A 11 21.03 -4.36 -5.71
N LEU A 12 21.09 -3.15 -6.28
CA LEU A 12 22.28 -2.61 -6.94
C LEU A 12 23.31 -2.09 -5.92
N LYS A 13 24.57 -2.06 -6.35
CA LYS A 13 25.67 -1.42 -5.61
C LYS A 13 25.79 0.06 -5.96
N ASN A 14 26.50 0.82 -5.13
CA ASN A 14 26.78 2.22 -5.40
C ASN A 14 27.60 2.35 -6.69
N GLY A 15 27.23 3.30 -7.54
CA GLY A 15 27.78 3.51 -8.88
C GLY A 15 27.26 2.52 -9.93
N GLU A 16 26.29 1.66 -9.62
CA GLU A 16 25.80 0.64 -10.56
C GLU A 16 24.48 1.07 -11.23
N LEU A 17 24.33 0.65 -12.49
CA LEU A 17 23.16 0.89 -13.32
C LEU A 17 22.41 -0.42 -13.58
N THR A 18 21.08 -0.38 -13.64
CA THR A 18 20.25 -1.56 -13.95
C THR A 18 20.59 -2.14 -15.33
N THR A 19 20.97 -3.41 -15.38
CA THR A 19 21.26 -4.13 -16.64
C THR A 19 20.01 -4.38 -17.49
N ALA A 20 18.83 -4.41 -16.88
CA ALA A 20 17.54 -4.56 -17.56
C ALA A 20 16.54 -3.47 -17.12
N PRO A 21 15.63 -3.02 -18.00
CA PRO A 21 14.61 -2.04 -17.65
C PRO A 21 13.65 -2.55 -16.57
N VAL A 22 13.42 -1.75 -15.53
CA VAL A 22 12.51 -2.09 -14.42
C VAL A 22 11.09 -1.65 -14.77
N LYS A 23 10.17 -2.60 -14.90
CA LYS A 23 8.75 -2.33 -15.15
C LYS A 23 8.05 -1.93 -13.84
N THR A 24 7.37 -0.81 -13.86
CA THR A 24 6.50 -0.35 -12.77
C THR A 24 5.14 0.07 -13.35
N GLN A 25 4.18 0.41 -12.49
CA GLN A 25 2.89 0.95 -12.92
C GLN A 25 3.01 2.24 -13.78
N PHE A 26 4.17 2.89 -13.76
CA PHE A 26 4.46 4.11 -14.53
C PHE A 26 5.25 3.85 -15.82
N GLY A 27 5.51 2.59 -16.18
CA GLY A 27 6.28 2.21 -17.38
C GLY A 27 7.65 1.61 -17.04
N TYR A 28 8.66 1.87 -17.87
CA TYR A 28 10.00 1.30 -17.73
C TYR A 28 10.99 2.32 -17.16
N HIS A 29 11.79 1.88 -16.18
CA HIS A 29 12.76 2.71 -15.48
C HIS A 29 14.16 2.11 -15.64
N ILE A 30 15.14 2.97 -15.88
CA ILE A 30 16.57 2.65 -15.76
C ILE A 30 17.06 3.34 -14.49
N ILE A 31 17.67 2.59 -13.58
CA ILE A 31 18.02 3.06 -12.24
C ILE A 31 19.55 3.09 -12.12
N PHE A 32 20.08 4.21 -11.66
CA PHE A 32 21.48 4.38 -11.27
C PHE A 32 21.53 4.69 -9.77
N VAL A 33 22.31 3.92 -9.02
CA VAL A 33 22.48 4.14 -7.57
C VAL A 33 23.71 5.00 -7.35
N GLU A 34 23.52 6.28 -7.01
CA GLU A 34 24.64 7.17 -6.73
C GLU A 34 25.30 6.86 -5.38
N ASP A 35 24.49 6.70 -4.34
CA ASP A 35 24.94 6.40 -2.97
C ASP A 35 23.88 5.60 -2.20
N LYS A 36 24.33 4.82 -1.21
CA LYS A 36 23.49 3.99 -0.34
C LYS A 36 23.86 4.25 1.10
N LYS A 37 22.96 4.94 1.80
CA LYS A 37 23.08 5.13 3.23
C LYS A 37 22.70 3.84 3.96
N PRO A 38 23.51 3.38 4.93
CA PRO A 38 23.16 2.22 5.73
C PRO A 38 21.87 2.48 6.48
N ALA A 39 21.05 1.43 6.63
CA ALA A 39 19.84 1.51 7.43
C ALA A 39 20.23 1.82 8.89
N GLY A 40 19.88 3.02 9.35
CA GLY A 40 20.03 3.41 10.75
C GLY A 40 18.80 3.01 11.55
N VAL A 41 19.02 2.41 12.72
CA VAL A 41 17.93 2.19 13.68
C VAL A 41 17.75 3.48 14.47
N ALA A 42 16.60 4.15 14.31
CA ALA A 42 16.26 5.30 15.13
C ALA A 42 16.06 4.86 16.60
N PRO A 43 16.59 5.59 17.59
CA PRO A 43 16.39 5.28 19.00
C PRO A 43 14.92 5.20 19.38
N PHE A 44 14.56 4.26 20.26
CA PHE A 44 13.18 4.02 20.69
C PHE A 44 12.47 5.29 21.16
N GLU A 45 13.16 6.15 21.93
CA GLU A 45 12.61 7.40 22.44
C GLU A 45 12.15 8.37 21.34
N GLN A 46 12.80 8.36 20.17
CA GLN A 46 12.43 9.21 19.04
C GLN A 46 11.20 8.67 18.30
N VAL A 47 11.07 7.34 18.20
CA VAL A 47 9.97 6.69 17.46
C VAL A 47 8.75 6.39 18.32
N LYS A 48 8.88 6.36 19.66
CA LYS A 48 7.81 6.02 20.61
C LYS A 48 6.54 6.83 20.39
N LYS A 49 6.65 8.16 20.22
CA LYS A 49 5.48 9.03 19.98
C LYS A 49 4.77 8.68 18.66
N SER A 50 5.53 8.42 17.60
CA SER A 50 5.00 8.04 16.28
C SER A 50 4.33 6.67 16.33
N ILE A 51 4.97 5.69 16.98
CA ILE A 51 4.42 4.34 17.16
C ILE A 51 3.11 4.41 17.96
N MET A 52 3.06 5.16 19.07
CA MET A 52 1.82 5.31 19.85
C MET A 52 0.70 5.97 19.04
N ALA A 53 1.01 6.99 18.24
CA ALA A 53 0.02 7.63 17.36
C ALA A 53 -0.51 6.63 16.32
N LYS A 54 0.38 5.86 15.69
CA LYS A 54 0.01 4.83 14.71
C LYS A 54 -0.86 3.73 15.33
N MET A 55 -0.50 3.23 16.52
CA MET A 55 -1.30 2.20 17.21
C MET A 55 -2.70 2.70 17.57
N ARG A 56 -2.84 3.96 18.02
CA ARG A 56 -4.15 4.58 18.28
C ARG A 56 -4.97 4.69 16.99
N GLN A 57 -4.35 5.10 15.89
CA GLN A 57 -5.02 5.19 14.59
C GLN A 57 -5.47 3.81 14.09
N GLU A 58 -4.65 2.77 14.24
CA GLU A 58 -5.01 1.41 13.87
C GLU A 58 -6.16 0.86 14.72
N GLN A 59 -6.15 1.11 16.03
CA GLN A 59 -7.27 0.75 16.92
C GLN A 59 -8.56 1.47 16.54
N PHE A 60 -8.47 2.78 16.30
CA PHE A 60 -9.62 3.57 15.86
C PHE A 60 -10.18 3.05 14.53
N LYS A 61 -9.29 2.77 13.56
CA LYS A 61 -9.67 2.22 12.26
C LYS A 61 -10.38 0.87 12.43
N LYS A 62 -9.88 -0.04 13.28
CA LYS A 62 -10.55 -1.31 13.57
C LYS A 62 -11.95 -1.12 14.13
N VAL A 63 -12.10 -0.27 15.14
CA VAL A 63 -13.43 0.00 15.75
C VAL A 63 -14.39 0.60 14.73
N VAL A 64 -13.92 1.52 13.89
CA VAL A 64 -14.73 2.11 12.82
C VAL A 64 -15.08 1.09 11.75
N ASP A 65 -14.12 0.28 11.30
CA ASP A 65 -14.35 -0.78 10.33
C ASP A 65 -15.35 -1.82 10.88
N ASP A 66 -15.24 -2.20 12.16
CA ASP A 66 -16.15 -3.12 12.84
C ASP A 66 -17.57 -2.53 12.98
N ALA A 67 -17.69 -1.25 13.35
CA ALA A 67 -18.97 -0.55 13.42
C ALA A 67 -19.63 -0.42 12.03
N ILE A 68 -18.84 -0.05 11.02
CA ILE A 68 -19.29 0.03 9.62
C ILE A 68 -19.72 -1.35 9.13
N ASN A 69 -18.98 -2.42 9.44
CA ASN A 69 -19.34 -3.77 9.02
C ASN A 69 -20.60 -4.28 9.73
N LYS A 70 -20.76 -3.96 11.02
CA LYS A 70 -21.99 -4.26 11.78
C LYS A 70 -23.21 -3.56 11.19
N GLU A 71 -23.08 -2.28 10.81
CA GLU A 71 -24.18 -1.51 10.23
C GLU A 71 -24.40 -1.83 8.73
N LYS A 72 -23.36 -2.15 7.97
CA LYS A 72 -23.52 -2.65 6.60
C LYS A 72 -24.19 -4.03 6.57
N ALA A 73 -24.02 -4.83 7.63
CA ALA A 73 -24.72 -6.11 7.77
C ALA A 73 -26.22 -5.93 8.08
N SER A 74 -26.63 -4.86 8.78
CA SER A 74 -28.05 -4.50 8.96
C SER A 74 -28.65 -3.85 7.70
N VAL A 75 -27.88 -3.07 6.95
CA VAL A 75 -28.35 -2.35 5.75
C VAL A 75 -28.43 -3.24 4.49
N LYS A 76 -27.80 -4.42 4.47
CA LYS A 76 -27.84 -5.33 3.30
C LYS A 76 -29.19 -6.03 3.05
N VAL A 77 -30.22 -5.81 3.89
CA VAL A 77 -31.53 -6.48 3.74
C VAL A 77 -32.55 -5.69 2.88
N SER A 78 -32.29 -4.46 2.45
CA SER A 78 -33.28 -3.66 1.71
C SER A 78 -32.91 -3.26 0.27
N ASN A 79 -31.90 -3.87 -0.35
CA ASN A 79 -31.69 -3.71 -1.80
C ASN A 79 -31.34 -5.04 -2.48
N SER A 80 -32.21 -6.04 -2.26
CA SER A 80 -32.21 -7.34 -2.95
C SER A 80 -33.34 -7.48 -3.97
N LEU A 81 -33.83 -6.37 -4.53
CA LEU A 81 -34.80 -6.37 -5.63
C LEU A 81 -34.27 -5.52 -6.77
N GLU A 82 -33.38 -6.11 -7.57
CA GLU A 82 -33.32 -5.92 -9.02
C GLU A 82 -32.25 -6.87 -9.59
N SER A 83 -32.66 -8.13 -9.79
CA SER A 83 -32.00 -9.05 -10.71
C SER A 83 -33.06 -9.56 -11.68
N SER A 84 -32.69 -9.64 -12.97
CA SER A 84 -33.50 -10.02 -14.15
C SER A 84 -34.38 -8.86 -14.65
N ASP A 85 -34.20 -8.27 -15.84
CA ASP A 85 -34.18 -8.92 -17.15
C ASP A 85 -33.54 -8.07 -18.26
N SER A 86 -33.26 -8.75 -19.39
CA SER A 86 -32.94 -8.27 -20.75
C SER A 86 -31.44 -8.15 -21.12
N ASN A 87 -30.80 -9.21 -21.63
CA ASN A 87 -30.87 -9.77 -23.00
C ASN A 87 -30.09 -8.93 -24.02
N THR A 88 -28.98 -9.50 -24.52
CA THR A 88 -28.62 -9.59 -25.95
C THR A 88 -28.80 -8.33 -26.84
N THR A 89 -27.67 -7.85 -27.35
CA THR A 89 -27.48 -7.27 -28.70
C THR A 89 -27.97 -5.85 -29.00
N LYS A 90 -27.01 -4.97 -29.27
CA LYS A 90 -26.89 -4.35 -30.59
C LYS A 90 -25.43 -4.11 -30.95
#